data_AF-A0A9N8D9G3-F1
#
_entry.id   AF-A0A9N8D9G3-F1
#
_cell.length_a   1.000
_cell.length_b   1.000
_cell.length_c   1.000
_cell.angle_alpha   90.00
_cell.angle_beta   90.00
_cell.angle_gamma   90.00
#
_symmetry.space_group_name_H-M   'P 1'
#
loop_
_entity.id
_entity.type
_entity.pdbx_description
1 polymer ?
#
loop_
_entity_poly.entity_id
_entity_poly.type
_entity_poly.pdbx_seq_one_letter_code
_entity_poly.pdbx_strand_id
1 'polypeptide(L)'
;MAASCNGGNNQKWYRTSNGELRTEYSGYCLDVWFGGGNNLIMHGCHNGRNQKFSVPSSVGITVKSPPEYSVITRFTDSSLCVEIASDGNAYMNTCDYGWRQLFKYNSGTQEIQLWNAGSGQDCLDYNTGTNNVATASCSSGNNQKWYMTTKNEMRTEFDGNCFDLNLSDSNNLIVFGCHNGNNQKFAFISSFGIIVK
;
A
#
# COMPACT_ATOMS: atom_id res chain seq x y z
N MET A 1 7.23 -5.32 29.93
CA MET A 1 7.70 -3.93 29.72
C MET A 1 7.97 -3.74 28.24
N ALA A 2 7.56 -2.61 27.66
CA ALA A 2 7.84 -2.29 26.26
C ALA A 2 9.06 -1.35 26.17
N ALA A 3 9.92 -1.55 25.17
CA ALA A 3 11.08 -0.70 24.92
C ALA A 3 10.74 0.39 23.89
N SER A 4 11.46 1.52 23.94
CA SER A 4 11.34 2.60 22.95
C SER A 4 11.76 2.14 21.56
N CYS A 5 11.09 2.67 20.53
CA CYS A 5 11.41 2.37 19.14
C CYS A 5 12.80 2.92 18.78
N ASN A 6 13.71 2.05 18.34
CA ASN A 6 15.08 2.39 17.97
C ASN A 6 15.47 1.87 16.58
N GLY A 7 14.52 1.28 15.85
CA GLY A 7 14.73 0.78 14.48
C GLY A 7 15.56 -0.50 14.40
N GLY A 8 15.92 -1.11 15.54
CA GLY A 8 16.66 -2.36 15.57
C GLY A 8 15.86 -3.54 15.00
N ASN A 9 16.55 -4.54 14.47
CA ASN A 9 15.93 -5.73 13.88
C ASN A 9 15.06 -6.52 14.87
N ASN A 10 15.28 -6.35 16.19
CA ASN A 10 14.47 -6.97 17.23
C ASN A 10 13.10 -6.29 17.44
N GLN A 11 12.84 -5.20 16.71
CA GLN A 11 11.56 -4.47 16.71
C GLN A 11 10.85 -4.52 15.35
N LYS A 12 11.45 -5.17 14.35
CA LYS A 12 10.86 -5.36 13.02
C LYS A 12 10.27 -6.76 12.95
N TRP A 13 8.96 -6.84 12.77
CA TRP A 13 8.20 -8.09 12.84
C TRP A 13 7.67 -8.49 11.47
N TYR A 14 7.70 -9.78 11.17
CA TYR A 14 7.08 -10.35 9.99
C TYR A 14 6.25 -11.59 10.35
N ARG A 15 5.25 -11.87 9.52
CA ARG A 15 4.37 -13.03 9.66
C ARG A 15 4.75 -14.09 8.64
N THR A 16 4.82 -15.35 9.08
CA THR A 16 5.02 -16.48 8.15
C THR A 16 3.70 -16.95 7.57
N SER A 17 3.75 -17.65 6.42
CA SER A 17 2.57 -18.33 5.84
C SER A 17 1.94 -19.34 6.80
N ASN A 18 2.73 -19.87 7.74
CA ASN A 18 2.29 -20.79 8.78
C ASN A 18 1.71 -20.07 10.01
N GLY A 19 1.46 -18.76 9.96
CA GLY A 19 0.80 -18.00 11.03
C GLY A 19 1.66 -17.63 12.24
N GLU A 20 2.98 -17.76 12.14
CA GLU A 20 3.90 -17.36 13.21
C GLU A 20 4.24 -15.87 13.11
N LEU A 21 4.56 -15.26 14.24
CA LEU A 21 5.16 -13.92 14.30
C LEU A 21 6.63 -14.04 14.71
N ARG A 22 7.51 -13.40 13.94
CA ARG A 22 8.96 -13.44 14.12
C ARG A 22 9.55 -12.04 14.01
N THR A 23 10.77 -11.86 14.51
CA THR A 23 11.54 -10.62 14.31
C THR A 23 12.63 -10.81 13.26
N GLU A 24 13.11 -9.72 12.66
CA GLU A 24 14.29 -9.75 11.77
C GLU A 24 15.61 -10.01 12.50
N TYR A 25 15.58 -10.08 13.84
CA TYR A 25 16.77 -10.28 14.67
C TYR A 25 17.18 -11.74 14.83
N SER A 26 16.21 -12.67 14.84
CA SER A 26 16.49 -14.08 15.16
C SER A 26 15.51 -15.02 14.46
N GLY A 27 15.84 -16.31 14.44
CA GLY A 27 14.97 -17.38 13.91
C GLY A 27 13.87 -17.84 14.87
N TYR A 28 13.64 -17.14 15.99
CA TYR A 28 12.67 -17.52 17.01
C TYR A 28 11.26 -17.02 16.69
N CYS A 29 10.28 -17.71 17.27
CA CYS A 29 8.86 -17.42 17.17
C CYS A 29 8.38 -16.72 18.45
N LEU A 30 7.46 -15.78 18.30
CA LEU A 30 6.64 -15.32 19.43
C LEU A 30 5.89 -16.53 19.99
N ASP A 31 5.86 -16.67 21.31
CA ASP A 31 5.33 -17.84 22.00
C ASP A 31 4.61 -17.41 23.27
N VAL A 32 3.38 -17.90 23.46
CA VAL A 32 2.69 -17.81 24.75
C VAL A 32 3.19 -18.92 25.67
N TRP A 33 3.97 -18.54 26.67
CA TRP A 33 4.51 -19.46 27.66
C TRP A 33 3.52 -19.72 28.79
N PHE A 34 2.94 -20.92 28.81
CA PHE A 34 1.98 -21.36 29.83
C PHE A 34 2.61 -21.69 31.19
N GLY A 35 3.93 -21.85 31.26
CA GLY A 35 4.65 -22.27 32.48
C GLY A 35 4.82 -21.18 33.55
N GLY A 36 4.43 -19.93 33.28
CA GLY A 36 4.59 -18.82 34.23
C GLY A 36 3.73 -17.60 33.89
N GLY A 37 2.41 -17.80 33.77
CA GLY A 37 1.45 -16.69 33.70
C GLY A 37 1.07 -16.24 32.29
N ASN A 38 1.19 -17.09 31.27
CA ASN A 38 0.84 -16.80 29.87
C ASN A 38 1.63 -15.62 29.28
N ASN A 39 2.90 -15.50 29.67
CA ASN A 39 3.75 -14.43 29.18
C ASN A 39 4.13 -14.66 27.71
N LEU A 40 4.35 -13.58 26.97
CA LEU A 40 4.90 -13.65 25.62
C LEU A 40 6.42 -13.69 25.68
N ILE A 41 7.01 -14.67 25.01
CA ILE A 41 8.46 -14.86 24.93
C ILE A 41 8.88 -15.11 23.48
N MET A 42 10.17 -14.94 23.20
CA MET A 42 10.78 -15.46 21.97
C MET A 42 11.30 -16.87 22.26
N HIS A 43 10.78 -17.88 21.58
CA HIS A 43 11.11 -19.28 21.81
C HIS A 43 11.38 -20.02 20.50
N GLY A 44 12.04 -21.18 20.58
CA GLY A 44 12.28 -22.03 19.43
C GLY A 44 10.96 -22.38 18.74
N CYS A 45 10.90 -22.21 17.42
CA CYS A 45 9.69 -22.50 16.65
C CYS A 45 9.40 -24.01 16.68
N HIS A 46 8.20 -24.38 17.13
CA HIS A 46 7.79 -25.77 17.29
C HIS A 46 6.36 -26.05 16.80
N ASN A 47 5.83 -25.19 15.91
CA ASN A 47 4.48 -25.32 15.32
C ASN A 47 3.32 -25.44 16.34
N GLY A 48 3.57 -25.12 17.61
CA GLY A 48 2.55 -25.17 18.65
C GLY A 48 1.49 -24.11 18.42
N ARG A 49 0.24 -24.38 18.80
CA ARG A 49 -0.86 -23.41 18.67
C ARG A 49 -0.57 -22.09 19.41
N ASN A 50 0.23 -22.15 20.47
CA ASN A 50 0.71 -20.99 21.24
C ASN A 50 1.77 -20.14 20.53
N GLN A 51 2.19 -20.52 19.32
CA GLN A 51 3.05 -19.74 18.43
C GLN A 51 2.32 -19.27 17.17
N LYS A 52 1.00 -19.45 17.11
CA LYS A 52 0.18 -19.12 15.95
C LYS A 52 -0.73 -17.96 16.31
N PHE A 53 -0.51 -16.83 15.64
CA PHE A 53 -1.24 -15.60 15.90
C PHE A 53 -1.98 -15.17 14.66
N SER A 54 -3.25 -14.80 14.87
CA SER A 54 -4.01 -14.03 13.89
C SER A 54 -3.92 -12.58 14.30
N VAL A 55 -3.40 -11.75 13.41
CA VAL A 55 -3.64 -10.31 13.47
C VAL A 55 -4.95 -10.11 12.72
N PRO A 56 -6.06 -9.85 13.42
CA PRO A 56 -7.32 -9.59 12.74
C PRO A 56 -7.14 -8.34 11.89
N SER A 57 -7.51 -8.43 10.62
CA SER A 57 -7.52 -7.31 9.66
C SER A 57 -8.49 -6.19 10.06
N SER A 58 -9.25 -6.37 11.15
CA SER A 58 -10.34 -5.50 11.57
C SER A 58 -10.80 -5.82 13.00
N VAL A 59 -9.94 -5.66 14.02
CA VAL A 59 -10.44 -5.41 15.37
C VAL A 59 -10.58 -3.91 15.55
N GLY A 60 -11.76 -3.46 15.95
CA GLY A 60 -12.09 -2.09 16.34
C GLY A 60 -11.38 -1.62 17.61
N ILE A 61 -10.06 -1.83 17.69
CA ILE A 61 -9.21 -0.96 18.49
C ILE A 61 -9.22 0.37 17.72
N THR A 62 -9.78 1.41 18.32
CA THR A 62 -9.51 2.78 17.88
C THR A 62 -8.05 3.08 18.19
N VAL A 63 -7.14 2.51 17.41
CA VAL A 63 -5.84 3.13 17.20
C VAL A 63 -6.21 4.45 16.55
N LYS A 64 -5.92 5.58 17.19
CA LYS A 64 -5.80 6.84 16.44
C LYS A 64 -4.57 6.70 15.54
N SER A 65 -4.60 5.75 14.61
CA SER A 65 -3.59 5.66 13.59
C SER A 65 -3.81 6.86 12.67
N PRO A 66 -2.73 7.47 12.15
CA PRO A 66 -2.89 8.32 10.97
C PRO A 66 -3.69 7.53 9.91
N PRO A 67 -4.43 8.21 9.01
CA PRO A 67 -5.18 7.51 7.97
C PRO A 67 -4.23 6.53 7.27
N GLU A 68 -4.69 5.31 7.01
CA GLU A 68 -3.86 4.29 6.38
C GLU A 68 -3.54 4.75 4.95
N TYR A 69 -2.33 5.28 4.76
CA TYR A 69 -1.84 5.65 3.45
C TYR A 69 -1.14 4.45 2.82
N SER A 70 -1.19 4.41 1.51
CA SER A 70 -0.53 3.42 0.69
C SER A 70 0.32 4.12 -0.35
N VAL A 71 1.38 3.44 -0.78
CA VAL A 71 2.02 3.72 -2.06
C VAL A 71 1.41 2.81 -3.13
N ILE A 72 1.33 3.31 -4.36
CA ILE A 72 1.00 2.48 -5.53
C ILE A 72 2.30 2.15 -6.21
N THR A 73 2.66 0.87 -6.28
CA THR A 73 3.92 0.40 -6.87
C THR A 73 3.68 -0.42 -8.12
N ARG A 74 4.71 -0.60 -8.94
CA ARG A 74 4.68 -1.66 -9.95
C ARG A 74 4.75 -3.02 -9.27
N PHE A 75 3.87 -3.93 -9.68
CA PHE A 75 3.83 -5.27 -9.11
C PHE A 75 5.14 -6.05 -9.35
N THR A 76 5.79 -5.83 -10.49
CA THR A 76 7.05 -6.50 -10.84
C THR A 76 8.30 -5.79 -10.30
N ASP A 77 8.14 -4.58 -9.76
CA ASP A 77 9.26 -3.76 -9.29
C ASP A 77 8.76 -2.78 -8.22
N SER A 78 8.85 -3.20 -6.96
CA SER A 78 8.39 -2.41 -5.82
C SER A 78 9.32 -1.22 -5.49
N SER A 79 10.38 -0.99 -6.25
CA SER A 79 11.25 0.19 -6.10
C SER A 79 10.69 1.43 -6.79
N LEU A 80 9.70 1.26 -7.67
CA LEU A 80 9.02 2.34 -8.36
C LEU A 80 7.61 2.57 -7.80
N CYS A 81 7.32 3.82 -7.47
CA CYS A 81 6.07 4.31 -6.91
C CYS A 81 5.42 5.31 -7.86
N VAL A 82 4.08 5.37 -7.86
CA VAL A 82 3.35 6.49 -8.47
C VAL A 82 3.73 7.76 -7.70
N GLU A 83 4.12 8.80 -8.43
CA GLU A 83 4.42 10.13 -7.93
C GLU A 83 3.60 11.15 -8.69
N ILE A 84 3.07 12.13 -7.97
CA ILE A 84 2.41 13.28 -8.57
C ILE A 84 3.40 14.43 -8.74
N ALA A 85 3.53 14.92 -9.98
CA ALA A 85 4.34 16.06 -10.34
C ALA A 85 3.72 17.36 -9.81
N SER A 86 4.50 18.46 -9.84
CA SER A 86 4.02 19.77 -9.39
C SER A 86 2.86 20.33 -10.22
N ASP A 87 2.67 19.85 -11.44
CA ASP A 87 1.56 20.18 -12.34
C ASP A 87 0.35 19.24 -12.19
N GLY A 88 0.41 18.29 -11.25
CA GLY A 88 -0.63 17.29 -11.01
C GLY A 88 -0.49 16.01 -11.85
N ASN A 89 0.47 15.92 -12.77
CA ASN A 89 0.63 14.73 -13.61
C ASN A 89 1.09 13.51 -12.81
N ALA A 90 0.53 12.32 -13.09
CA ALA A 90 0.96 11.08 -12.45
C ALA A 90 2.02 10.36 -13.30
N TYR A 91 3.12 9.96 -12.68
CA TYR A 91 4.18 9.19 -13.33
C TYR A 91 4.83 8.21 -12.36
N MET A 92 5.63 7.28 -12.86
CA MET A 92 6.38 6.36 -12.01
C MET A 92 7.77 6.94 -11.69
N ASN A 93 8.10 7.01 -10.40
CA ASN A 93 9.41 7.44 -9.91
C ASN A 93 9.97 6.47 -8.86
N THR A 94 11.25 6.62 -8.50
CA THR A 94 11.84 5.87 -7.39
C THR A 94 11.07 6.16 -6.10
N CYS A 95 10.71 5.11 -5.36
CA CYS A 95 10.02 5.24 -4.08
C CYS A 95 10.92 5.97 -3.06
N ASP A 96 10.55 7.20 -2.71
CA ASP A 96 11.13 7.96 -1.60
C ASP A 96 10.16 8.09 -0.42
N TYR A 97 8.91 7.66 -0.62
CA TYR A 97 7.82 7.68 0.35
C TYR A 97 7.47 9.09 0.84
N GLY A 98 7.88 10.10 0.08
CA GLY A 98 7.48 11.48 0.27
C GLY A 98 6.00 11.66 0.01
N TRP A 99 5.47 12.81 0.41
CA TRP A 99 4.04 13.05 0.43
C TRP A 99 3.36 13.02 -0.95
N ARG A 100 4.11 13.20 -2.04
CA ARG A 100 3.63 13.10 -3.43
C ARG A 100 3.45 11.65 -3.92
N GLN A 101 3.88 10.68 -3.13
CA GLN A 101 3.77 9.24 -3.42
C GLN A 101 2.75 8.54 -2.50
N LEU A 102 2.17 9.27 -1.56
CA LEU A 102 1.29 8.72 -0.54
C LEU A 102 -0.16 8.99 -0.89
N PHE A 103 -0.93 7.91 -0.97
CA PHE A 103 -2.31 7.90 -1.40
C PHE A 103 -3.23 7.27 -0.36
N LYS A 104 -4.46 7.74 -0.30
CA LYS A 104 -5.54 7.17 0.48
C LYS A 104 -6.58 6.60 -0.48
N TYR A 105 -6.80 5.30 -0.43
CA TYR A 105 -7.90 4.67 -1.16
C TYR A 105 -9.17 4.67 -0.30
N ASN A 106 -10.25 5.23 -0.83
CA ASN A 106 -11.56 5.16 -0.19
C ASN A 106 -12.35 4.00 -0.80
N SER A 107 -12.45 2.86 -0.12
CA SER A 107 -13.17 1.69 -0.64
C SER A 107 -14.69 1.91 -0.83
N GLY A 108 -15.28 2.91 -0.14
CA GLY A 108 -16.69 3.25 -0.30
C GLY A 108 -16.97 4.05 -1.58
N THR A 109 -16.05 4.94 -1.98
CA THR A 109 -16.20 5.75 -3.21
C THR A 109 -15.37 5.23 -4.38
N GLN A 110 -14.41 4.34 -4.10
CA GLN A 110 -13.34 3.87 -4.98
C GLN A 110 -12.38 4.96 -5.49
N GLU A 111 -12.38 6.12 -4.86
CA GLU A 111 -11.47 7.21 -5.22
C GLU A 111 -10.10 7.04 -4.53
N ILE A 112 -9.04 7.47 -5.22
CA ILE A 112 -7.67 7.51 -4.70
C ILE A 112 -7.31 8.99 -4.49
N GLN A 113 -7.03 9.38 -3.25
CA GLN A 113 -6.72 10.76 -2.84
C GLN A 113 -5.27 10.91 -2.42
N LEU A 114 -4.63 12.05 -2.67
CA LEU A 114 -3.29 12.33 -2.15
C LEU A 114 -3.31 12.59 -0.63
N TRP A 115 -2.24 12.17 0.07
CA TRP A 115 -2.12 12.23 1.54
C TRP A 115 -2.30 13.65 2.12
N ASN A 116 -1.82 14.69 1.45
CA ASN A 116 -1.78 16.04 2.02
C ASN A 116 -2.37 17.11 1.10
N ALA A 117 -3.35 16.74 0.28
CA ALA A 117 -4.11 17.71 -0.49
C ALA A 117 -4.86 18.63 0.49
N GLY A 118 -4.34 19.84 0.71
CA GLY A 118 -5.03 20.88 1.46
C GLY A 118 -6.46 21.04 0.93
N SER A 119 -7.44 21.19 1.84
CA SER A 119 -8.88 21.34 1.52
C SER A 119 -9.45 20.45 0.39
N GLY A 120 -8.97 19.21 0.24
CA GLY A 120 -9.73 18.13 -0.40
C GLY A 120 -9.90 18.16 -1.93
N GLN A 121 -8.92 18.65 -2.68
CA GLN A 121 -8.97 18.60 -4.16
C GLN A 121 -7.66 18.07 -4.72
N ASP A 122 -7.57 16.75 -4.92
CA ASP A 122 -6.64 16.08 -5.84
C ASP A 122 -6.88 14.55 -5.78
N CYS A 123 -7.97 14.10 -6.42
CA CYS A 123 -8.23 12.69 -6.69
C CYS A 123 -7.47 12.27 -7.94
N LEU A 124 -6.96 11.04 -7.97
CA LEU A 124 -6.38 10.44 -9.18
C LEU A 124 -7.48 10.34 -10.25
N ASP A 125 -7.29 11.03 -11.35
CA ASP A 125 -8.29 11.27 -12.38
C ASP A 125 -7.78 10.78 -13.73
N TYR A 126 -8.63 10.02 -14.42
CA TYR A 126 -8.47 9.69 -15.82
C TYR A 126 -9.07 10.80 -16.69
N ASN A 127 -8.20 11.54 -17.40
CA ASN A 127 -8.63 12.46 -18.44
C ASN A 127 -9.05 11.66 -19.70
N THR A 128 -10.36 11.49 -19.88
CA THR A 128 -10.95 10.70 -20.98
C THR A 128 -10.72 11.28 -22.38
N GLY A 129 -10.27 12.53 -22.48
CA GLY A 129 -9.93 13.17 -23.76
C GLY A 129 -8.49 12.93 -24.20
N THR A 130 -7.57 12.67 -23.27
CA THR A 130 -6.13 12.55 -23.55
C THR A 130 -5.52 11.22 -23.13
N ASN A 131 -6.26 10.37 -22.41
CA ASN A 131 -5.74 9.17 -21.76
C ASN A 131 -4.75 9.41 -20.63
N ASN A 132 -4.46 10.67 -20.28
CA ASN A 132 -3.54 10.98 -19.21
C ASN A 132 -4.16 10.71 -17.83
N VAL A 133 -3.33 10.30 -16.89
CA VAL A 133 -3.69 10.25 -15.47
C VAL A 133 -3.04 11.44 -14.77
N ALA A 134 -3.85 12.26 -14.12
CA ALA A 134 -3.40 13.39 -13.33
C ALA A 134 -4.30 13.57 -12.11
N THR A 135 -4.00 14.52 -11.24
CA THR A 135 -4.92 14.90 -10.17
C THR A 135 -5.98 15.88 -10.66
N ALA A 136 -7.19 15.75 -10.13
CA ALA A 136 -8.26 16.71 -10.31
C ALA A 136 -9.13 16.82 -9.05
N SER A 137 -9.98 17.84 -8.98
CA SER A 137 -10.96 17.95 -7.90
C SER A 137 -11.84 16.70 -7.83
N CYS A 138 -11.96 16.12 -6.64
CA CYS A 138 -12.78 14.94 -6.42
C CYS A 138 -14.26 15.25 -6.74
N SER A 139 -14.88 14.44 -7.59
CA SER A 139 -16.20 14.70 -8.18
C SER A 139 -17.10 13.47 -8.21
N SER A 140 -16.66 12.33 -7.66
CA SER A 140 -17.37 11.03 -7.75
C SER A 140 -17.66 10.57 -9.18
N GLY A 141 -17.03 11.19 -10.19
CA GLY A 141 -17.05 10.75 -11.58
C GLY A 141 -16.41 9.37 -11.72
N ASN A 142 -16.93 8.54 -12.63
CA ASN A 142 -16.41 7.17 -12.81
C ASN A 142 -14.96 7.15 -13.30
N ASN A 143 -14.49 8.23 -13.94
CA ASN A 143 -13.09 8.41 -14.34
C ASN A 143 -12.15 8.70 -13.15
N GLN A 144 -12.67 8.88 -11.93
CA GLN A 144 -11.88 9.02 -10.70
C GLN A 144 -11.99 7.78 -9.78
N LYS A 145 -12.71 6.76 -10.24
CA LYS A 145 -12.94 5.53 -9.47
C LYS A 145 -12.09 4.42 -10.04
N TRP A 146 -11.37 3.76 -9.15
CA TRP A 146 -10.38 2.76 -9.48
C TRP A 146 -10.59 1.49 -8.65
N TYR A 147 -10.47 0.34 -9.30
CA TYR A 147 -10.54 -0.95 -8.64
C TYR A 147 -9.40 -1.86 -9.06
N MET A 148 -8.95 -2.69 -8.11
CA MET A 148 -7.94 -3.71 -8.35
C MET A 148 -8.60 -5.03 -8.76
N THR A 149 -8.06 -5.67 -9.79
CA THR A 149 -8.45 -7.03 -10.19
C THR A 149 -7.55 -8.08 -9.55
N THR A 150 -7.98 -9.35 -9.61
CA THR A 150 -7.16 -10.51 -9.19
C THR A 150 -5.91 -10.72 -10.05
N LYS A 151 -5.79 -10.02 -11.18
CA LYS A 151 -4.61 -10.05 -12.07
C LYS A 151 -3.64 -8.91 -11.79
N ASN A 152 -3.79 -8.21 -10.66
CA ASN A 152 -3.02 -7.03 -10.28
C ASN A 152 -3.14 -5.85 -11.27
N GLU A 153 -4.24 -5.78 -12.03
CA GLU A 153 -4.53 -4.61 -12.86
C GLU A 153 -5.39 -3.62 -12.06
N MET A 154 -5.00 -2.35 -12.07
CA MET A 154 -5.86 -1.26 -11.62
C MET A 154 -6.67 -0.76 -12.80
N ARG A 155 -7.99 -0.71 -12.68
CA ARG A 155 -8.90 -0.34 -13.77
C ARG A 155 -9.82 0.80 -13.35
N THR A 156 -10.23 1.60 -14.33
CA THR A 156 -11.21 2.66 -14.12
C THR A 156 -12.64 2.13 -14.19
N GLU A 157 -13.56 2.69 -13.40
CA GLU A 157 -15.00 2.44 -13.52
C GLU A 157 -15.64 3.18 -14.72
N PHE A 158 -14.89 4.03 -15.44
CA PHE A 158 -15.41 4.76 -16.60
C PHE A 158 -15.68 3.82 -17.79
N ASP A 159 -14.68 3.03 -18.18
CA ASP A 159 -14.74 2.15 -19.35
C ASP A 159 -14.09 0.77 -19.11
N GLY A 160 -13.56 0.50 -17.91
CA GLY A 160 -12.89 -0.75 -17.57
C GLY A 160 -11.48 -0.91 -18.14
N ASN A 161 -10.91 0.13 -18.74
CA ASN A 161 -9.52 0.14 -19.21
C ASN A 161 -8.51 0.16 -18.06
N CYS A 162 -7.27 -0.17 -18.38
CA CYS A 162 -6.22 -0.40 -17.41
C CYS A 162 -5.38 0.86 -17.19
N PHE A 163 -5.05 1.13 -15.93
CA PHE A 163 -3.92 1.96 -15.56
C PHE A 163 -2.65 1.37 -16.17
N ASP A 164 -1.85 2.19 -16.82
CA ASP A 164 -0.77 1.74 -17.68
C ASP A 164 0.43 2.69 -17.57
N LEU A 165 1.60 2.11 -17.31
CA LEU A 165 2.87 2.81 -17.44
C LEU A 165 3.28 2.87 -18.92
N ASN A 166 3.23 4.08 -19.47
CA ASN A 166 3.69 4.35 -20.82
C ASN A 166 5.22 4.27 -20.90
N LEU A 167 5.71 3.11 -21.35
CA LEU A 167 7.14 2.84 -21.50
C LEU A 167 7.82 3.64 -22.61
N SER A 168 7.05 4.31 -23.48
CA SER A 168 7.56 5.12 -24.58
C SER A 168 7.67 6.61 -24.25
N ASP A 169 7.17 7.03 -23.08
CA ASP A 169 7.09 8.45 -22.71
C ASP A 169 7.39 8.68 -21.22
N SER A 170 8.68 8.79 -20.88
CA SER A 170 9.19 9.32 -19.60
C SER A 170 8.53 8.78 -18.32
N ASN A 171 8.12 7.51 -18.30
CA ASN A 171 7.41 6.87 -17.19
C ASN A 171 6.03 7.48 -16.86
N ASN A 172 5.39 8.15 -17.82
CA ASN A 172 4.05 8.71 -17.65
C ASN A 172 3.00 7.62 -17.41
N LEU A 173 1.97 7.94 -16.61
CA LEU A 173 0.85 7.03 -16.36
C LEU A 173 -0.37 7.46 -17.19
N ILE A 174 -0.92 6.49 -17.90
CA ILE A 174 -2.06 6.67 -18.78
C ILE A 174 -3.13 5.62 -18.49
N VAL A 175 -4.31 5.79 -19.07
CA VAL A 175 -5.30 4.72 -19.20
C VAL A 175 -5.22 4.16 -20.61
N PHE A 176 -5.05 2.85 -20.72
CA PHE A 176 -4.92 2.16 -22.00
C PHE A 176 -5.65 0.82 -22.00
N GLY A 177 -5.88 0.28 -23.19
CA GLY A 177 -6.52 -1.02 -23.36
C GLY A 177 -5.76 -2.12 -22.61
N CYS A 178 -6.47 -2.90 -21.81
CA CYS A 178 -5.86 -3.99 -21.02
C CYS A 178 -5.26 -5.07 -21.94
N HIS A 179 -3.96 -5.33 -21.80
CA HIS A 179 -3.19 -6.24 -22.65
C HIS A 179 -2.26 -7.19 -21.87
N ASN A 180 -2.53 -7.40 -20.57
CA ASN A 180 -1.76 -8.26 -19.66
C ASN A 180 -0.25 -7.92 -19.55
N GLY A 181 0.19 -6.75 -20.02
CA GLY A 181 1.59 -6.34 -19.95
C GLY A 181 2.03 -6.08 -18.51
N ASN A 182 3.32 -6.27 -18.22
CA ASN A 182 3.88 -5.99 -16.89
C ASN A 182 3.81 -4.50 -16.50
N ASN A 183 3.69 -3.61 -17.47
CA ASN A 183 3.45 -2.17 -17.29
C ASN A 183 2.01 -1.85 -16.87
N GLN A 184 1.11 -2.83 -16.83
CA GLN A 184 -0.28 -2.71 -16.36
C GLN A 184 -0.51 -3.39 -15.01
N LYS A 185 0.57 -3.78 -14.31
CA LYS A 185 0.50 -4.53 -13.05
C LYS A 185 0.97 -3.69 -11.88
N PHE A 186 0.09 -3.46 -10.91
CA PHE A 186 0.31 -2.56 -9.78
C PHE A 186 -0.09 -3.21 -8.45
N ALA A 187 0.41 -2.66 -7.35
CA ALA A 187 0.05 -3.07 -6.00
C ALA A 187 -0.06 -1.86 -5.07
N PHE A 188 -1.08 -1.89 -4.19
CA PHE A 188 -1.13 -1.03 -3.02
C PHE A 188 -0.27 -1.66 -1.93
N ILE A 189 0.72 -0.91 -1.46
CA ILE A 189 1.55 -1.30 -0.32
C ILE A 189 1.30 -0.30 0.80
N SER A 190 0.90 -0.82 1.96
CA SER A 190 0.71 -0.01 3.16
C SER A 190 2.00 0.71 3.52
N SER A 191 1.93 2.02 3.79
CA SER A 191 3.10 2.79 4.24
C SER A 191 3.40 2.61 5.73
N PHE A 192 2.63 1.79 6.46
CA PHE A 192 2.91 1.45 7.84
C PHE A 192 4.30 0.80 7.98
N GLY A 193 5.15 1.41 8.83
CA GLY A 193 6.53 0.96 9.05
C GLY A 193 7.57 1.64 8.15
N ILE A 194 7.15 2.52 7.25
CA ILE A 194 8.03 3.33 6.42
C ILE A 194 8.30 4.65 7.15
N ILE A 195 9.57 4.94 7.43
CA ILE A 195 9.98 6.23 7.99
C ILE A 195 9.91 7.25 6.85
N VAL A 196 8.81 8.00 6.80
CA VAL A 196 8.66 9.17 5.92
C VAL A 196 9.70 10.22 6.35
N LYS A 197 10.55 10.66 5.43
CA LYS A 197 11.53 11.72 5.67
C LYS A 197 10.93 13.10 5.44
#